data_AF-A0A8T0CAM1-F1
#
_entry.id   AF-A0A8T0CAM1-F1
#
_cell.length_a   1.000
_cell.length_b   1.000
_cell.length_c   1.000
_cell.angle_alpha   90.00
_cell.angle_beta   90.00
_cell.angle_gamma   90.00
#
_symmetry.space_group_name_H-M   'P 1'
#
loop_
_entity.id
_entity.type
_entity.pdbx_description
1 polymer ?
#
loop_
_entity_poly.entity_id
_entity_poly.type
_entity_poly.pdbx_seq_one_letter_code
_entity_poly.pdbx_strand_id
1 'polypeptide(L)'
;MDELSAKYKDSEQREFIYFELFSAAHSEFKHLEFFYFHNCVYEHVWQDNDRLDNTLLDTHQLINRFGRDYRLIFVGDATMGPYEITYPGGSVEHWNQEAGSVWLQRLTQHFDKVAWLNPQPKTHWPYYHSIGLIDELMAGRMFPLTLDGLSEAIKELS
;
A
#
# COMPACT_ATOMS: atom_id res chain seq x y z
N MET A 1 31.44 -2.61 -5.96
CA MET A 1 30.50 -3.11 -4.94
C MET A 1 29.26 -2.26 -5.15
N ASP A 2 28.35 -2.77 -5.97
CA ASP A 2 27.46 -1.96 -6.79
C ASP A 2 26.28 -1.40 -5.98
N GLU A 3 25.87 -0.17 -6.29
CA GLU A 3 24.73 0.55 -5.69
C GLU A 3 23.44 -0.29 -5.71
N LEU A 4 23.29 -1.19 -6.69
CA LEU A 4 22.22 -2.19 -6.75
C LEU A 4 22.22 -3.10 -5.52
N SER A 5 23.37 -3.64 -5.09
CA SER A 5 23.47 -4.52 -3.92
C SER A 5 23.15 -3.81 -2.61
N ALA A 6 23.46 -2.50 -2.51
CA ALA A 6 23.08 -1.69 -1.35
C ALA A 6 21.58 -1.40 -1.30
N LYS A 7 20.95 -1.12 -2.47
CA LYS A 7 19.50 -0.92 -2.59
C LYS A 7 18.71 -2.18 -2.24
N TYR A 8 19.16 -3.36 -2.67
CA TYR A 8 18.52 -4.64 -2.33
C TYR A 8 18.63 -4.99 -0.84
N LYS A 9 19.77 -4.69 -0.20
CA LYS A 9 19.93 -4.87 1.25
C LYS A 9 19.07 -3.92 2.07
N ASP A 10 18.93 -2.68 1.63
CA ASP A 10 18.06 -1.68 2.27
C ASP A 10 16.58 -2.03 2.10
N SER A 11 16.17 -2.56 0.94
CA SER A 11 14.79 -3.03 0.73
C SER A 11 14.46 -4.25 1.59
N GLU A 12 15.34 -5.25 1.68
CA GLU A 12 15.12 -6.42 2.54
C GLU A 12 15.08 -6.03 4.03
N GLN A 13 15.95 -5.12 4.49
CA GLN A 13 15.91 -4.61 5.86
C GLN A 13 14.64 -3.80 6.16
N ARG A 14 14.16 -3.01 5.20
CA ARG A 14 12.90 -2.26 5.32
C ARG A 14 11.71 -3.20 5.40
N GLU A 15 11.65 -4.19 4.51
CA GLU A 15 10.60 -5.21 4.48
C GLU A 15 10.55 -5.98 5.81
N PHE A 16 11.72 -6.32 6.37
CA PHE A 16 11.83 -6.95 7.68
C PHE A 16 11.30 -6.06 8.82
N ILE A 17 11.65 -4.76 8.83
CA ILE A 17 11.16 -3.82 9.85
C ILE A 17 9.64 -3.62 9.74
N TYR A 18 9.07 -3.60 8.54
CA TYR A 18 7.62 -3.52 8.34
C TYR A 18 6.93 -4.76 8.88
N PHE A 19 7.43 -5.94 8.52
CA PHE A 19 6.90 -7.19 9.03
C PHE A 19 6.96 -7.23 10.56
N GLU A 20 8.08 -6.89 11.19
CA GLU A 20 8.20 -6.91 12.65
C GLU A 20 7.26 -5.90 13.33
N LEU A 21 7.13 -4.67 12.81
CA LEU A 21 6.25 -3.64 13.39
C LEU A 21 4.79 -4.08 13.37
N PHE A 22 4.32 -4.60 12.24
CA PHE A 22 2.93 -5.01 12.08
C PHE A 22 2.63 -6.39 12.69
N SER A 23 3.60 -7.29 12.71
CA SER A 23 3.52 -8.56 13.44
C SER A 23 3.48 -8.33 14.96
N ALA A 24 4.27 -7.39 15.48
CA ALA A 24 4.19 -6.98 16.89
C ALA A 24 2.83 -6.33 17.22
N ALA A 25 2.24 -5.58 16.29
CA ALA A 25 0.91 -5.02 16.45
C ALA A 25 -0.20 -6.09 16.49
N HIS A 26 0.03 -7.27 15.92
CA HIS A 26 -0.95 -8.36 15.88
C HIS A 26 -1.40 -8.81 17.27
N SER A 27 -0.58 -8.65 18.33
CA SER A 27 -1.00 -9.00 19.70
C SER A 27 -2.05 -8.06 20.28
N GLU A 28 -2.14 -6.84 19.76
CA GLU A 28 -3.03 -5.78 20.26
C GLU A 28 -4.36 -5.71 19.50
N PHE A 29 -4.43 -6.26 18.29
CA PHE A 29 -5.63 -6.22 17.45
C PHE A 29 -6.31 -7.60 17.37
N LYS A 30 -7.61 -7.65 17.72
CA LYS A 30 -8.40 -8.90 17.64
C LYS A 30 -8.59 -9.43 16.20
N HIS A 31 -8.56 -8.53 15.21
CA HIS A 31 -8.73 -8.84 13.80
C HIS A 31 -7.77 -8.00 12.98
N LEU A 32 -6.67 -8.60 12.53
CA LEU A 32 -5.67 -8.00 11.65
C LEU A 32 -5.38 -8.99 10.53
N GLU A 33 -5.61 -8.59 9.28
CA GLU A 33 -5.34 -9.41 8.09
C GLU A 33 -4.43 -8.63 7.15
N PHE A 34 -3.44 -9.33 6.59
CA PHE A 34 -2.46 -8.76 5.68
C PHE A 34 -2.71 -9.21 4.25
N PHE A 35 -2.55 -8.26 3.33
CA PHE A 35 -2.63 -8.51 1.90
C PHE A 35 -1.49 -7.77 1.23
N TYR A 36 -0.94 -8.37 0.18
CA TYR A 36 0.21 -7.85 -0.57
C TYR A 36 -0.25 -7.46 -1.97
N PHE A 37 0.42 -6.47 -2.55
CA PHE A 37 0.21 -6.03 -3.94
C PHE A 37 1.54 -5.52 -4.52
N HIS A 38 1.65 -5.42 -5.84
CA HIS A 38 2.85 -4.89 -6.50
C HIS A 38 2.56 -3.50 -7.07
N ASN A 39 3.28 -2.49 -6.55
CA ASN A 39 3.20 -1.07 -6.89
C ASN A 39 1.84 -0.41 -6.62
N CYS A 40 0.76 -0.86 -7.27
CA CYS A 40 -0.61 -0.41 -7.05
C CYS A 40 -1.56 -1.60 -6.82
N VAL A 41 -2.68 -1.37 -6.15
CA VAL A 41 -3.73 -2.38 -6.02
C VAL A 41 -4.56 -2.42 -7.31
N TYR A 42 -4.87 -3.64 -7.76
CA TYR A 42 -5.73 -3.90 -8.92
C TYR A 42 -6.83 -4.93 -8.59
N GLU A 43 -7.18 -5.80 -9.52
CA GLU A 43 -8.22 -6.82 -9.36
C GLU A 43 -7.87 -7.95 -8.39
N HIS A 44 -6.59 -8.13 -8.08
CA HIS A 44 -6.15 -9.14 -7.14
C HIS A 44 -5.15 -8.59 -6.13
N VAL A 45 -5.16 -9.20 -4.96
CA VAL A 45 -4.11 -9.09 -3.93
C VAL A 45 -3.64 -10.50 -3.56
N TRP A 46 -2.44 -10.60 -2.97
CA TRP A 46 -1.93 -11.86 -2.44
C TRP A 46 -2.15 -11.94 -0.93
N GLN A 47 -2.48 -13.13 -0.44
CA GLN A 47 -2.60 -13.39 1.01
C GLN A 47 -1.26 -13.76 1.66
N ASP A 48 -0.26 -14.08 0.85
CA ASP A 48 1.09 -14.44 1.30
C ASP A 48 2.14 -13.53 0.65
N ASN A 49 3.24 -13.27 1.36
CA ASN A 49 4.31 -12.39 0.90
C ASN A 49 5.10 -12.99 -0.28
N ASP A 50 5.14 -14.33 -0.37
CA ASP A 50 5.79 -15.03 -1.50
C ASP A 50 5.05 -14.78 -2.83
N ARG A 51 3.88 -14.11 -2.81
CA ARG A 51 3.05 -13.73 -3.96
C ARG A 51 2.81 -14.88 -4.94
N LEU A 52 2.64 -16.08 -4.40
CA LEU A 52 2.35 -17.28 -5.18
C LEU A 52 0.95 -17.19 -5.77
N ASP A 53 0.80 -17.63 -7.03
CA ASP A 53 -0.49 -17.60 -7.76
C ASP A 53 -1.64 -18.30 -7.02
N ASN A 54 -1.34 -19.29 -6.18
CA ASN A 54 -2.33 -20.01 -5.38
C ASN A 54 -2.87 -19.22 -4.17
N THR A 55 -2.38 -18.01 -3.92
CA THR A 55 -2.81 -17.11 -2.84
C THR A 55 -3.49 -15.84 -3.34
N LEU A 56 -3.79 -15.78 -4.64
CA LEU A 56 -4.51 -14.67 -5.27
C LEU A 56 -5.95 -14.59 -4.75
N LEU A 57 -6.33 -13.42 -4.27
CA LEU A 57 -7.67 -13.10 -3.80
C LEU A 57 -8.19 -11.89 -4.59
N ASP A 58 -9.41 -11.98 -5.09
CA ASP A 58 -10.07 -10.88 -5.79
C ASP A 58 -10.31 -9.70 -4.82
N THR A 59 -9.86 -8.51 -5.20
CA THR A 59 -10.01 -7.29 -4.39
C THR A 59 -11.48 -6.96 -4.11
N HIS A 60 -12.42 -7.34 -4.98
CA HIS A 60 -13.85 -7.24 -4.67
C HIS A 60 -14.27 -8.13 -3.50
N GLN A 61 -13.64 -9.29 -3.32
CA GLN A 61 -13.92 -10.13 -2.16
C GLN A 61 -13.51 -9.45 -0.85
N LEU A 62 -12.44 -8.64 -0.84
CA LEU A 62 -12.09 -7.82 0.32
C LEU A 62 -13.21 -6.83 0.65
N ILE A 63 -13.68 -6.10 -0.36
CA ILE A 63 -14.75 -5.10 -0.22
C ILE A 63 -16.04 -5.75 0.30
N ASN A 64 -16.37 -6.95 -0.20
CA ASN A 64 -17.57 -7.68 0.24
C ASN A 64 -17.42 -8.31 1.63
N ARG A 65 -16.21 -8.73 2.01
CA ARG A 65 -15.91 -9.39 3.28
C ARG A 65 -15.80 -8.42 4.43
N PHE A 66 -15.15 -7.28 4.22
CA PHE A 66 -14.87 -6.30 5.27
C PHE A 66 -15.86 -5.14 5.20
N GLY A 67 -16.52 -4.88 6.34
CA GLY A 67 -17.43 -3.74 6.49
C GLY A 67 -16.69 -2.41 6.37
N ARG A 68 -17.45 -1.33 6.14
CA ARG A 68 -16.90 0.03 5.99
C ARG A 68 -16.19 0.55 7.26
N ASP A 69 -16.51 -0.03 8.41
CA ASP A 69 -15.97 0.25 9.73
C ASP A 69 -14.56 -0.30 9.96
N TYR A 70 -14.08 -1.18 9.07
CA TYR A 70 -12.69 -1.62 9.08
C TYR A 70 -11.74 -0.48 8.70
N ARG A 71 -10.53 -0.53 9.27
CA ARG A 71 -9.44 0.40 8.99
C ARG A 71 -8.58 -0.18 7.88
N LEU A 72 -8.43 0.55 6.77
CA LEU A 72 -7.54 0.16 5.68
C LEU A 72 -6.23 0.96 5.76
N ILE A 73 -5.10 0.26 5.88
CA ILE A 73 -3.78 0.87 5.91
C ILE A 73 -2.98 0.32 4.74
N PHE A 74 -2.64 1.19 3.79
CA PHE A 74 -1.65 0.87 2.76
C PHE A 74 -0.25 1.13 3.30
N VAL A 75 0.70 0.28 2.94
CA VAL A 75 2.12 0.45 3.27
C VAL A 75 2.91 0.25 1.99
N GLY A 76 3.60 1.29 1.53
CA GLY A 76 4.35 1.25 0.28
C GLY A 76 4.99 2.59 -0.05
N ASP A 77 6.10 2.56 -0.79
CA ASP A 77 6.86 3.77 -1.13
C ASP A 77 6.19 4.68 -2.17
N ALA A 78 5.14 4.18 -2.82
CA ALA A 78 4.42 4.84 -3.90
C ALA A 78 5.34 5.27 -5.08
N THR A 79 6.48 4.60 -5.24
CA THR A 79 7.41 4.85 -6.35
C THR A 79 7.18 3.84 -7.47
N MET A 80 6.59 4.31 -8.57
CA MET A 80 6.23 3.47 -9.71
C MET A 80 6.10 4.33 -10.97
N GLY A 81 5.95 3.70 -12.13
CA GLY A 81 5.56 4.40 -13.34
C GLY A 81 4.17 5.04 -13.16
N PRO A 82 3.96 6.33 -13.51
CA PRO A 82 2.64 6.96 -13.39
C PRO A 82 1.54 6.20 -14.13
N TYR A 83 1.89 5.52 -15.21
CA TYR A 83 0.97 4.72 -16.00
C TYR A 83 0.39 3.52 -15.25
N GLU A 84 1.10 2.97 -14.27
CA GLU A 84 0.62 1.89 -13.39
C GLU A 84 -0.61 2.36 -12.59
N ILE A 85 -0.70 3.68 -12.32
CA ILE A 85 -1.82 4.28 -11.61
C ILE A 85 -2.92 4.74 -12.59
N THR A 86 -2.55 5.34 -13.72
CA THR A 86 -3.49 6.14 -14.52
C THR A 86 -4.13 5.40 -15.70
N TYR A 87 -3.61 4.24 -16.13
CA TYR A 87 -4.10 3.56 -17.34
C TYR A 87 -4.50 2.08 -17.12
N PRO A 88 -5.53 1.60 -17.83
CA PRO A 88 -5.70 0.17 -18.09
C PRO A 88 -4.48 -0.42 -18.80
N GLY A 89 -4.10 -1.65 -18.45
CA GLY A 89 -2.88 -2.31 -18.94
C GLY A 89 -1.58 -1.69 -18.42
N GLY A 90 -1.64 -0.82 -17.41
CA GLY A 90 -0.48 -0.19 -16.78
C GLY A 90 0.30 -1.11 -15.84
N SER A 91 -0.30 -2.19 -15.34
CA SER A 91 0.37 -3.17 -14.46
C SER A 91 1.57 -3.81 -15.15
N VAL A 92 2.65 -4.01 -14.39
CA VAL A 92 3.88 -4.66 -14.87
C VAL A 92 3.83 -6.18 -14.77
N GLU A 93 2.90 -6.74 -13.99
CA GLU A 93 2.78 -8.19 -13.76
C GLU A 93 1.75 -8.84 -14.71
N HIS A 94 0.72 -8.10 -15.12
CA HIS A 94 -0.38 -8.60 -15.94
C HIS A 94 -1.13 -7.47 -16.66
N TRP A 95 -2.07 -7.83 -17.52
CA TRP A 95 -3.00 -6.85 -18.10
C TRP A 95 -4.16 -6.58 -17.15
N ASN A 96 -4.16 -5.41 -16.49
CA ASN A 96 -5.28 -4.93 -15.67
C ASN A 96 -6.34 -4.24 -16.55
N GLN A 97 -7.61 -4.66 -16.43
CA GLN A 97 -8.72 -4.07 -17.21
C GLN A 97 -9.08 -2.65 -16.77
N GLU A 98 -8.90 -2.34 -15.49
CA GLU A 98 -9.17 -1.03 -14.90
C GLU A 98 -7.88 -0.44 -14.32
N ALA A 99 -7.71 0.87 -14.44
CA ALA A 99 -6.52 1.57 -13.93
C ALA A 99 -6.39 1.44 -12.40
N GLY A 100 -5.16 1.46 -11.87
CA GLY A 100 -4.91 1.38 -10.43
C GLY A 100 -5.62 2.47 -9.61
N SER A 101 -5.73 3.67 -10.17
CA SER A 101 -6.52 4.78 -9.61
C SER A 101 -7.99 4.44 -9.37
N VAL A 102 -8.61 3.64 -10.25
CA VAL A 102 -10.01 3.21 -10.10
C VAL A 102 -10.14 2.27 -8.89
N TRP A 103 -9.19 1.34 -8.73
CA TRP A 103 -9.16 0.42 -7.59
C TRP A 103 -8.89 1.14 -6.27
N LEU A 104 -7.93 2.07 -6.25
CA LEU A 104 -7.68 2.90 -5.07
C LEU A 104 -8.92 3.71 -4.69
N GLN A 105 -9.57 4.39 -5.64
CA GLN A 105 -10.81 5.12 -5.36
C GLN A 105 -11.92 4.20 -4.84
N ARG A 106 -12.06 3.02 -5.41
CA ARG A 106 -13.06 2.03 -4.96
C ARG A 106 -12.83 1.62 -3.50
N LEU A 107 -11.58 1.36 -3.12
CA LEU A 107 -11.21 1.02 -1.75
C LEU A 107 -11.41 2.23 -0.81
N THR A 108 -10.93 3.41 -1.19
CA THR A 108 -11.03 4.61 -0.34
C THR A 108 -12.45 5.15 -0.19
N GLN A 109 -13.37 4.82 -1.10
CA GLN A 109 -14.79 5.13 -0.97
C GLN A 109 -15.55 4.09 -0.14
N HIS A 110 -15.05 2.85 -0.10
CA HIS A 110 -15.67 1.78 0.69
C HIS A 110 -15.33 1.89 2.17
N PHE A 111 -14.04 2.00 2.51
CA PHE A 111 -13.60 2.08 3.91
C PHE A 111 -13.64 3.51 4.41
N ASP A 112 -14.28 3.73 5.57
CA ASP A 112 -14.43 5.08 6.12
C ASP A 112 -13.11 5.60 6.74
N LYS A 113 -12.22 4.69 7.13
CA LYS A 113 -10.92 4.99 7.78
C LYS A 113 -9.78 4.42 6.96
N VAL A 114 -9.04 5.29 6.28
CA VAL A 114 -7.97 4.89 5.37
C VAL A 114 -6.71 5.73 5.58
N ALA A 115 -5.54 5.09 5.62
CA ALA A 115 -4.25 5.77 5.63
C ALA A 115 -3.27 5.09 4.66
N TRP A 116 -2.32 5.86 4.13
CA TRP A 116 -1.17 5.33 3.40
C TRP A 116 0.11 5.69 4.15
N LEU A 117 0.91 4.70 4.51
CA LEU A 117 2.21 4.89 5.15
C LEU A 117 3.32 4.76 4.12
N ASN A 118 4.01 5.88 3.86
CA ASN A 118 5.05 5.95 2.85
C ASN A 118 6.46 6.00 3.51
N PRO A 119 7.31 4.99 3.31
CA PRO A 119 8.67 4.96 3.86
C PRO A 119 9.70 5.82 3.12
N GLN A 120 9.34 6.44 1.98
CA GLN A 120 10.19 7.44 1.36
C GLN A 120 10.29 8.66 2.26
N PRO A 121 11.49 9.22 2.47
CA PRO A 121 11.62 10.46 3.22
C PRO A 121 10.74 11.53 2.58
N LYS A 122 9.95 12.26 3.40
CA LYS A 122 8.97 13.24 2.91
C LYS A 122 9.58 14.31 1.98
N THR A 123 10.85 14.62 2.16
CA THR A 123 11.64 15.51 1.28
C THR A 123 11.79 15.00 -0.15
N HIS A 124 11.63 13.71 -0.39
CA HIS A 124 11.73 13.09 -1.70
C HIS A 124 10.40 13.03 -2.45
N TRP A 125 9.26 13.18 -1.75
CA TRP A 125 7.94 13.03 -2.36
C TRP A 125 7.72 13.94 -3.58
N PRO A 126 8.13 15.23 -3.58
CA PRO A 126 7.96 16.09 -4.75
C PRO A 126 8.75 15.65 -5.98
N TYR A 127 9.75 14.77 -5.84
CA TYR A 127 10.56 14.30 -6.96
C TYR A 127 9.92 13.12 -7.70
N TYR A 128 8.92 12.46 -7.13
CA TYR A 128 8.24 11.32 -7.73
C TYR A 128 6.80 11.70 -8.08
N HIS A 129 6.49 11.72 -9.37
CA HIS A 129 5.14 12.06 -9.83
C HIS A 129 4.08 11.06 -9.31
N SER A 130 4.43 9.78 -9.24
CA SER A 130 3.55 8.73 -8.69
C SER A 130 3.18 8.97 -7.23
N ILE A 131 4.11 9.47 -6.40
CA ILE A 131 3.82 9.79 -5.00
C ILE A 131 2.78 10.93 -4.94
N GLY A 132 2.92 11.96 -5.77
CA GLY A 132 1.92 13.03 -5.86
C GLY A 132 0.53 12.51 -6.26
N LEU A 133 0.46 11.63 -7.27
CA LEU A 133 -0.81 11.02 -7.68
C LEU A 133 -1.44 10.18 -6.56
N ILE A 134 -0.66 9.38 -5.84
CA ILE A 134 -1.16 8.60 -4.70
C ILE A 134 -1.63 9.53 -3.57
N ASP A 135 -0.90 10.59 -3.25
CA ASP A 135 -1.30 11.57 -2.22
C ASP A 135 -2.66 12.22 -2.55
N GLU A 136 -2.86 12.60 -3.82
CA GLU A 136 -4.13 13.13 -4.33
C GLU A 136 -5.26 12.10 -4.22
N LEU A 137 -5.04 10.85 -4.65
CA LEU A 137 -6.03 9.77 -4.55
C LEU A 137 -6.36 9.41 -3.09
N MET A 138 -5.40 9.57 -2.19
CA MET A 138 -5.57 9.41 -0.74
C MET A 138 -6.16 10.67 -0.09
N ALA A 139 -6.40 11.75 -0.85
CA ALA A 139 -6.93 13.02 -0.37
C ALA A 139 -6.18 13.56 0.87
N GLY A 140 -4.85 13.48 0.84
CA GLY A 140 -3.98 13.94 1.93
C GLY A 140 -3.87 12.99 3.12
N ARG A 141 -4.40 11.76 3.03
CA ARG A 141 -4.26 10.70 4.06
C ARG A 141 -3.01 9.84 3.86
N MET A 142 -1.94 10.43 3.31
CA MET A 142 -0.62 9.79 3.19
C MET A 142 0.36 10.38 4.20
N PHE A 143 0.96 9.52 5.00
CA PHE A 143 1.82 9.89 6.12
C PHE A 143 3.21 9.27 5.94
N PRO A 144 4.28 9.97 6.35
CA PRO A 144 5.61 9.39 6.34
C PRO A 144 5.70 8.26 7.37
N LEU A 145 6.43 7.20 7.07
CA LEU A 145 6.66 6.13 8.03
C LEU A 145 7.75 6.52 9.05
N THR A 146 7.40 7.44 9.93
CA THR A 146 8.17 7.91 11.08
C THR A 146 7.30 7.85 12.33
N LEU A 147 7.87 8.02 13.53
CA LEU A 147 7.07 8.06 14.77
C LEU A 147 5.97 9.14 14.73
N ASP A 148 6.30 10.32 14.20
CA ASP A 148 5.34 11.42 14.07
C ASP A 148 4.26 11.08 13.03
N GLY A 149 4.63 10.54 11.87
CA GLY A 149 3.67 10.18 10.84
C GLY A 149 2.77 9.00 11.23
N LEU A 150 3.28 8.03 12.00
CA LEU A 150 2.46 6.99 12.63
C LEU A 150 1.46 7.58 13.61
N SER A 151 1.88 8.57 14.41
CA SER A 151 1.00 9.25 15.36
C SER A 151 -0.10 10.05 14.65
N GLU A 152 0.21 10.67 13.51
CA GLU A 152 -0.78 11.35 12.64
C GLU A 152 -1.74 10.35 11.99
N ALA A 153 -1.23 9.25 11.44
CA ALA A 153 -2.05 8.20 10.84
C ALA A 153 -3.03 7.58 11.84
N ILE A 154 -2.59 7.35 13.09
CA ILE A 154 -3.47 6.84 14.15
C ILE A 154 -4.63 7.82 14.42
N LYS A 155 -4.36 9.13 14.47
CA LYS A 155 -5.40 10.15 14.67
C LYS A 155 -6.42 10.17 13.52
N GLU A 156 -5.97 9.99 12.28
CA GLU A 156 -6.86 9.92 11.11
C GLU A 156 -7.78 8.68 11.18
N LEU A 157 -7.20 7.55 11.60
CA LEU A 157 -7.92 6.28 11.69
C LEU A 157 -8.87 6.22 12.90
N SER A 158 -8.64 7.04 13.94
CA SER A 158 -9.42 7.07 15.20
C SER A 158 -10.88 7.51 15.05
#